data_AF-A0AA50HTY3-F1
#
_entry.id   AF-A0AA50HTY3-F1
#
_cell.length_a   1.000
_cell.length_b   1.000
_cell.length_c   1.000
_cell.angle_alpha   90.00
_cell.angle_beta   90.00
_cell.angle_gamma   90.00
#
_symmetry.space_group_name_H-M   'P 1'
#
loop_
_entity.id
_entity.type
_entity.pdbx_description
1 polymer ?
#
loop_
_entity_poly.entity_id
_entity_poly.type
_entity_poly.pdbx_seq_one_letter_code
_entity_poly.pdbx_strand_id
1 'polypeptide(L)' 'MANIFIKLFRIQMADWDRFCLDYRHFTYPNPVAPAQLGLPAHCQTIAELMAASPKSTGRN' A
#
# COMPACT_ATOMS: atom_id res chain seq x y z
N MET A 1 -5.70 -18.69 8.09
CA MET A 1 -5.57 -19.22 9.48
C MET A 1 -5.52 -18.12 10.55
N ALA A 2 -5.06 -16.90 10.24
CA ALA A 2 -4.99 -15.78 11.21
C ALA A 2 -6.34 -15.38 11.84
N ASN A 3 -7.45 -15.46 11.09
CA ASN A 3 -8.79 -15.10 11.57
C ASN A 3 -9.30 -15.92 12.77
N ILE A 4 -8.77 -17.12 13.00
CA ILE A 4 -9.13 -17.97 14.16
C ILE A 4 -8.54 -17.38 15.44
N PHE A 5 -7.28 -16.95 15.39
CA PHE A 5 -6.58 -16.35 16.53
C PHE A 5 -7.17 -14.98 16.90
N ILE A 6 -7.57 -14.17 15.92
CA ILE A 6 -8.22 -12.86 16.18
C ILE A 6 -9.54 -13.04 16.92
N LYS A 7 -10.35 -14.04 16.53
CA LYS A 7 -11.59 -14.37 17.24
C LYS A 7 -11.35 -14.91 18.64
N LEU A 8 -10.34 -15.77 18.82
CA LEU A 8 -10.04 -16.38 20.11
C LEU A 8 -9.54 -15.36 21.14
N PHE A 9 -8.68 -14.42 20.71
CA PHE A 9 -8.06 -13.42 21.58
C PHE A 9 -8.77 -12.05 21.56
N ARG A 10 -9.89 -11.92 20.84
CA ARG A 10 -10.68 -10.67 20.68
C ARG A 10 -9.80 -9.45 20.38
N ILE A 11 -8.82 -9.61 19.50
CA ILE A 11 -7.86 -8.54 19.17
C ILE A 11 -8.62 -7.43 18.44
N GLN A 12 -8.59 -6.21 19.00
CA GLN A 12 -9.15 -5.03 18.37
C GLN A 12 -8.21 -4.59 17.25
N MET A 13 -8.54 -5.00 16.03
CA MET A 13 -7.82 -4.59 14.83
C MET A 13 -8.56 -3.45 14.14
N ALA A 14 -7.80 -2.44 13.71
CA ALA A 14 -8.29 -1.42 12.80
C ALA A 14 -8.58 -2.04 11.42
N ASP A 15 -9.45 -1.41 10.63
CA ASP A 15 -9.86 -1.95 9.33
C ASP A 15 -8.69 -2.14 8.36
N TRP A 16 -7.68 -1.26 8.42
CA TRP A 16 -6.43 -1.39 7.67
C TRP A 16 -5.64 -2.65 8.01
N ASP A 17 -5.61 -3.02 9.29
CA ASP A 17 -4.85 -4.20 9.75
C ASP A 17 -5.54 -5.49 9.27
N ARG A 18 -6.88 -5.51 9.20
CA ARG A 18 -7.66 -6.60 8.58
C ARG A 18 -7.40 -6.72 7.09
N PHE A 19 -7.38 -5.59 6.38
CA PHE A 19 -7.08 -5.57 4.96
C PHE A 19 -5.70 -6.19 4.66
N CYS A 20 -4.68 -5.82 5.41
CA CYS A 20 -3.32 -6.35 5.26
C CYS A 20 -3.23 -7.86 5.52
N LEU A 21 -4.04 -8.40 6.44
CA LEU A 21 -4.09 -9.84 6.70
C LEU A 21 -4.78 -10.63 5.58
N ASP A 22 -5.87 -10.12 5.05
CA ASP A 22 -6.60 -10.78 3.96
C ASP A 22 -5.83 -10.70 2.63
N TYR A 23 -5.10 -9.61 2.39
CA TYR A 23 -4.27 -9.38 1.20
C TYR A 23 -2.76 -9.54 1.47
N ARG A 24 -2.38 -10.56 2.25
CA ARG A 24 -0.95 -10.79 2.61
C ARG A 24 -0.02 -11.00 1.42
N HIS A 25 -0.52 -11.62 0.35
CA HIS A 25 0.26 -11.91 -0.85
C HIS A 25 -0.06 -10.85 -1.91
N PHE A 26 0.55 -9.67 -1.80
CA PHE A 26 0.56 -8.64 -2.84
C PHE A 26 1.37 -9.10 -4.06
N THR A 27 0.94 -10.18 -4.70
CA THR A 27 1.47 -10.66 -5.96
C THR A 27 0.54 -10.20 -7.07
N TYR A 28 0.93 -9.13 -7.76
CA TYR A 28 0.28 -8.70 -8.98
C TYR A 28 0.95 -9.45 -10.14
N PRO A 29 0.28 -10.44 -10.78
CA PRO A 29 0.89 -11.21 -11.85
C PRO A 29 1.14 -10.37 -13.11
N ASN A 30 0.44 -9.24 -13.26
CA ASN A 30 0.64 -8.31 -14.36
C ASN A 30 0.46 -6.87 -13.84
N PRO A 31 1.48 -6.26 -13.23
CA PRO A 31 1.40 -4.87 -12.80
C PRO A 31 1.28 -3.98 -14.03
N VAL A 32 0.12 -3.36 -14.21
CA VAL A 32 -0.10 -2.44 -15.33
C VAL A 32 0.52 -1.08 -15.03
N ALA A 33 1.53 -0.70 -15.82
CA ALA A 33 2.08 0.64 -15.74
C ALA A 33 1.18 1.61 -16.52
N PRO A 34 0.99 2.87 -16.07
CA PRO A 34 0.27 3.89 -16.84
C PRO A 34 0.79 4.06 -18.27
N ALA A 35 2.10 3.81 -18.47
CA ALA A 35 2.75 3.77 -19.77
C ALA A 35 2.14 2.74 -20.75
N GLN A 36 1.62 1.60 -20.24
CA GLN A 36 0.93 0.60 -21.07
C GLN A 36 -0.47 1.04 -21.51
N LEU A 37 -1.04 2.05 -20.84
CA LEU A 37 -2.34 2.64 -21.16
C LEU A 37 -2.22 3.93 -21.99
N GLY A 38 -1.00 4.28 -22.43
CA GLY A 38 -0.73 5.55 -23.14
C GLY A 38 -0.89 6.80 -22.27
N LEU A 39 -0.97 6.63 -20.95
CA LEU A 39 -1.12 7.72 -20.00
C LEU A 39 0.26 8.18 -19.50
N PRO A 40 0.49 9.50 -19.35
CA PRO A 40 1.73 9.98 -18.75
C PRO A 40 1.77 9.50 -17.29
N ALA A 41 2.80 8.72 -16.96
CA ALA A 41 3.05 8.34 -15.58
C ALA A 41 3.44 9.60 -14.79
N HIS A 42 2.64 9.94 -13.78
CA HIS A 42 2.84 11.13 -12.94
C HIS A 42 4.21 11.14 -12.24
N CYS A 43 4.72 9.96 -11.87
CA CYS A 43 6.09 9.77 -11.40
C CYS A 43 6.63 8.49 -12.02
N GLN A 44 7.67 8.60 -12.85
CA GLN A 44 8.32 7.45 -13.50
C GLN A 44 9.38 6.83 -12.60
N THR A 45 9.92 7.62 -11.66
CA THR A 45 10.98 7.19 -10.74
C THR A 45 10.60 7.44 -9.29
N ILE A 46 11.22 6.67 -8.39
CA ILE A 46 11.11 6.89 -6.93
C ILE A 46 11.58 8.30 -6.56
N ALA A 47 12.56 8.86 -7.28
CA ALA A 47 13.07 10.21 -7.06
C ALA A 47 12.00 11.28 -7.34
N GLU A 48 11.28 11.18 -8.46
CA GLU A 48 10.16 12.07 -8.80
C GLU A 48 9.00 11.92 -7.81
N LEU A 49 8.68 10.69 -7.40
CA LEU A 49 7.67 10.41 -6.38
C LEU A 49 7.99 11.10 -5.06
N MET A 50 9.25 11.00 -4.61
CA MET A 50 9.71 11.65 -3.39
C MET A 50 9.73 13.18 -3.50
N ALA A 51 9.99 13.73 -4.69
CA ALA A 51 9.94 15.17 -4.94
C ALA A 51 8.50 15.72 -4.96
N ALA A 52 7.55 14.95 -5.50
CA ALA A 52 6.13 15.29 -5.54
C ALA A 52 5.41 15.09 -4.20
N SER A 53 5.92 14.16 -3.37
CA SER A 53 5.38 13.93 -2.04
C SER A 53 5.55 15.19 -1.16
N PRO A 54 4.54 15.58 -0.36
CA PRO A 54 4.71 16.63 0.63
C PRO A 54 5.89 16.26 1.52
N LYS A 55 6.98 17.04 1.45
CA LYS A 55 8.05 16.90 2.42
C LYS A 55 7.42 17.14 3.79
N SER A 56 7.46 16.13 4.64
CA SER A 56 7.24 16.31 6.08
C SER A 56 8.40 17.17 6.58
N THR A 57 8.29 18.47 6.35
CA THR A 57 9.11 19.50 6.98
C THR A 57 8.92 19.30 8.47
N GLY A 58 9.91 18.67 9.10
CA GLY A 58 9.94 18.49 10.54
C GLY A 58 9.69 19.84 11.20
N ARG A 59 8.58 19.95 11.91
CA ARG A 59 8.36 21.05 12.85
C ARG A 59 9.40 20.87 13.95
N ASN A 60 10.28 21.85 14.06
CA ASN A 60 11.08 22.14 15.25
C ASN A 60 10.15 22.52 16.41
#